data_AF-A0A494XNE1-F1
#
_entry.id   AF-A0A494XNE1-F1
#
_cell.length_a   1.000
_cell.length_b   1.000
_cell.length_c   1.000
_cell.angle_alpha   90.00
_cell.angle_beta   90.00
_cell.angle_gamma   90.00
#
_symmetry.space_group_name_H-M   'P 1'
#
loop_
_entity.id
_entity.type
_entity.pdbx_description
1 polymer ?
#
loop_
_entity_poly.entity_id
_entity_poly.type
_entity_poly.pdbx_seq_one_letter_code
_entity_poly.pdbx_strand_id
1 'polypeptide(L)'
;MRYGIPLELSELTALYGAADLHGLIVRALEQLAQERAALDAHVASQAFVKAADALHRLKGTVAFFGGQACDLDTLHRAERALRAEDITLIAQTLPAACRLLGAFAHALDDHCASLEFER
;
A
#
# COMPACT_ATOMS: atom_id res chain seq x y z
N MET A 1 -4.95 -9.24 19.26
CA MET A 1 -3.58 -9.09 18.70
C MET A 1 -3.68 -8.17 17.51
N ARG A 2 -3.18 -6.93 17.61
CA ARG A 2 -3.03 -6.04 16.46
C ARG A 2 -1.90 -6.61 15.61
N TYR A 3 -2.22 -7.29 14.52
CA TYR A 3 -1.25 -7.59 13.47
C TYR A 3 -1.00 -6.27 12.71
N GLY A 4 -0.28 -5.34 13.33
CA GLY A 4 0.09 -4.08 12.70
C GLY A 4 1.18 -4.34 11.67
N ILE A 5 0.99 -3.87 10.44
CA ILE A 5 2.09 -3.81 9.49
C ILE A 5 3.12 -2.82 10.06
N PRO A 6 4.40 -3.22 10.23
CA PRO A 6 5.42 -2.32 10.73
C PRO A 6 5.63 -1.17 9.74
N LEU A 7 5.60 0.05 10.25
CA LEU A 7 5.95 1.25 9.52
C LEU A 7 7.34 1.72 9.99
N GLU A 8 8.21 2.03 9.04
CA GLU A 8 9.55 2.58 9.28
C GLU A 8 9.50 4.09 9.08
N LEU A 9 9.00 4.80 10.10
CA LEU A 9 8.79 6.25 10.04
C LEU A 9 9.86 7.07 10.74
N SER A 10 10.74 6.44 11.53
CA SER A 10 11.74 7.14 12.35
C SER A 10 12.66 8.05 11.53
N GLU A 11 13.16 7.55 10.40
CA GLU A 11 13.98 8.32 9.46
C GLU A 11 13.17 9.45 8.81
N LEU A 12 11.91 9.19 8.44
CA LEU A 12 11.02 10.20 7.86
C LEU A 12 10.68 11.31 8.85
N THR A 13 10.41 10.98 10.11
CA THR A 13 10.18 11.95 11.19
C THR A 13 11.40 12.83 11.40
N ALA A 14 12.62 12.26 11.35
CA ALA A 14 13.85 13.03 11.49
C ALA A 14 14.11 13.98 10.32
N LEU A 15 13.70 13.60 9.10
CA LEU A 15 13.90 14.40 7.88
C LEU A 15 12.87 15.52 7.71
N TYR A 16 11.60 15.23 7.95
CA TYR A 16 10.49 16.14 7.65
C TYR A 16 9.97 16.89 8.89
N GLY A 17 10.24 16.38 10.10
CA GLY A 17 9.54 16.82 11.30
C GLY A 17 8.07 16.40 11.30
N ALA A 18 7.40 16.53 12.46
CA ALA A 18 6.05 15.97 12.66
C ALA A 18 4.98 16.62 11.77
N ALA A 19 5.08 17.93 11.49
CA ALA A 19 4.08 18.65 10.72
C ALA A 19 4.07 18.23 9.24
N ASP A 20 5.23 18.19 8.60
CA ASP A 20 5.36 17.81 7.19
C ASP A 20 5.19 16.30 6.99
N LEU A 21 5.58 15.47 7.97
CA LEU A 21 5.33 14.04 7.93
C LEU A 21 3.83 13.73 7.93
N HIS A 22 3.04 14.40 8.78
CA HIS A 22 1.58 14.25 8.77
C HIS A 22 0.98 14.62 7.39
N GLY A 23 1.39 15.75 6.82
CA GLY A 23 0.94 16.14 5.48
C GLY A 23 1.33 15.13 4.38
N LEU A 24 2.51 14.51 4.50
CA LEU A 24 2.97 13.45 3.60
C LEU A 24 2.13 12.18 3.73
N ILE A 25 1.79 11.80 4.97
CA ILE A 25 0.94 10.63 5.26
C ILE A 25 -0.48 10.83 4.73
N VAL A 26 -1.08 12.00 4.95
CA VAL A 26 -2.43 12.33 4.43
C VAL A 26 -2.47 12.17 2.90
N ARG A 27 -1.49 12.73 2.19
CA ARG A 27 -1.37 12.57 0.73
C ARG A 27 -1.18 11.12 0.30
N ALA A 28 -0.41 10.35 1.07
CA ALA A 28 -0.21 8.94 0.78
C ALA A 28 -1.51 8.13 0.96
N LEU A 29 -2.32 8.42 1.98
CA LEU A 29 -3.62 7.79 2.19
C LEU A 29 -4.60 8.09 1.05
N GLU A 30 -4.65 9.35 0.59
CA GLU A 30 -5.44 9.74 -0.58
C GLU A 30 -5.00 8.98 -1.85
N GLN A 31 -3.70 8.93 -2.09
CA GLN A 31 -3.12 8.20 -3.23
C GLN A 31 -3.41 6.69 -3.14
N LEU A 32 -3.27 6.08 -1.95
CA LEU A 32 -3.59 4.67 -1.72
C LEU A 32 -5.07 4.39 -2.04
N ALA A 33 -5.99 5.24 -1.60
CA ALA A 33 -7.41 5.09 -1.87
C ALA A 33 -7.73 5.18 -3.37
N GLN A 34 -7.15 6.17 -4.07
CA GLN A 34 -7.34 6.34 -5.51
C GLN A 34 -6.80 5.14 -6.30
N GLU A 35 -5.58 4.72 -6.02
CA GLU A 35 -4.94 3.61 -6.72
C GLU A 35 -5.59 2.27 -6.39
N ARG A 36 -6.10 2.11 -5.17
CA ARG A 36 -6.88 0.92 -4.80
C ARG A 36 -8.18 0.84 -5.60
N ALA A 37 -8.91 1.95 -5.73
CA ALA A 37 -10.11 2.00 -6.56
C ALA A 37 -9.79 1.71 -8.04
N ALA A 38 -8.68 2.21 -8.56
CA ALA A 38 -8.23 1.93 -9.92
C ALA A 38 -7.86 0.45 -10.12
N LEU A 39 -7.15 -0.16 -9.15
CA LEU A 39 -6.84 -1.59 -9.15
C LEU A 39 -8.12 -2.43 -9.22
N ASP A 40 -9.07 -2.18 -8.32
CA ASP A 40 -10.33 -2.93 -8.24
C ASP A 40 -11.14 -2.79 -9.55
N ALA A 41 -11.22 -1.58 -10.12
CA ALA A 41 -11.88 -1.33 -11.39
C ALA A 41 -11.22 -2.06 -12.58
N HIS A 42 -9.88 -2.04 -12.66
CA HIS A 42 -9.14 -2.71 -13.71
C HIS A 42 -9.21 -4.24 -13.61
N VAL A 43 -9.22 -4.79 -12.39
CA VAL A 43 -9.42 -6.22 -12.17
C VAL A 43 -10.84 -6.63 -12.59
N ALA A 44 -11.85 -5.84 -12.21
CA ALA A 44 -13.24 -6.10 -12.59
C ALA A 44 -13.46 -6.05 -14.11
N SER A 45 -12.74 -5.17 -14.82
CA SER A 45 -12.78 -5.07 -16.29
C SER A 45 -11.77 -5.99 -17.00
N GLN A 46 -11.09 -6.89 -16.28
CA GLN A 46 -10.04 -7.76 -16.80
C GLN A 46 -8.89 -7.03 -17.53
N ALA A 47 -8.67 -5.76 -17.22
CA ALA A 47 -7.57 -4.96 -17.75
C ALA A 47 -6.29 -5.20 -16.92
N PHE A 48 -5.76 -6.43 -16.93
CA PHE A 48 -4.76 -6.89 -15.98
C PHE A 48 -3.43 -6.13 -16.02
N VAL A 49 -2.98 -5.70 -17.20
CA VAL A 49 -1.77 -4.86 -17.30
C VAL A 49 -1.96 -3.52 -16.58
N LYS A 50 -3.12 -2.88 -16.72
CA LYS A 50 -3.44 -1.63 -16.01
C LYS A 50 -3.60 -1.86 -14.50
N ALA A 51 -4.19 -2.99 -14.11
CA ALA A 51 -4.23 -3.42 -12.72
C ALA A 51 -2.83 -3.61 -12.14
N ALA A 52 -1.90 -4.20 -12.89
CA ALA A 52 -0.51 -4.36 -12.48
C ALA A 52 0.17 -3.01 -12.25
N ASP A 53 -0.09 -2.02 -13.11
CA ASP A 53 0.49 -0.69 -12.96
C ASP A 53 -0.07 0.06 -11.74
N ALA A 54 -1.37 -0.10 -11.43
CA ALA A 54 -1.96 0.40 -10.18
C ALA A 54 -1.32 -0.28 -8.96
N LEU A 55 -1.18 -1.62 -8.99
CA LEU A 55 -0.52 -2.37 -7.92
C LEU A 55 0.95 -1.98 -7.74
N HIS A 56 1.65 -1.68 -8.83
CA HIS A 56 3.03 -1.22 -8.79
C HIS A 56 3.16 0.11 -8.02
N ARG A 57 2.26 1.07 -8.28
CA ARG A 57 2.24 2.36 -7.58
C ARG A 57 1.92 2.19 -6.10
N LEU A 58 0.91 1.38 -5.78
CA LEU A 58 0.56 1.01 -4.40
C LEU A 58 1.77 0.39 -3.66
N LYS A 59 2.47 -0.54 -4.30
CA LYS A 59 3.68 -1.17 -3.76
C LYS A 59 4.79 -0.15 -3.49
N GLY A 60 4.95 0.86 -4.35
CA GLY A 60 5.90 1.95 -4.13
C GLY A 60 5.61 2.70 -2.83
N THR A 61 4.35 3.02 -2.54
CA THR A 61 3.94 3.63 -1.27
C THR A 61 4.23 2.71 -0.08
N VAL A 62 3.93 1.41 -0.21
CA VAL A 62 4.24 0.42 0.83
C VAL A 62 5.73 0.34 1.11
N ALA A 63 6.57 0.32 0.07
CA ALA A 63 8.03 0.30 0.22
C ALA A 63 8.56 1.57 0.89
N PHE A 64 7.97 2.72 0.58
CA PHE A 64 8.39 4.01 1.14
C PHE A 64 8.14 4.13 2.65
N PHE A 65 6.95 3.76 3.15
CA PHE A 65 6.66 3.87 4.59
C PHE A 65 6.89 2.58 5.38
N GLY A 66 6.89 1.42 4.73
CA GLY A 66 7.08 0.12 5.39
C GLY A 66 8.54 -0.37 5.41
N GLY A 67 9.41 0.24 4.60
CA GLY A 67 10.83 -0.10 4.54
C GLY A 67 11.09 -1.60 4.31
N GLN A 68 12.09 -2.14 5.02
CA GLN A 68 12.45 -3.57 4.96
C GLN A 68 11.50 -4.48 5.75
N ALA A 69 10.65 -3.89 6.59
CA ALA A 69 9.79 -4.65 7.50
C ALA A 69 8.50 -5.13 6.82
N CYS A 70 8.16 -4.60 5.65
CA CYS A 70 6.95 -4.97 4.93
C CYS A 70 7.20 -6.11 3.92
N ASP A 71 6.30 -7.10 3.89
CA ASP A 71 6.34 -8.21 2.93
C ASP A 71 5.98 -7.73 1.51
N LEU A 72 6.97 -7.20 0.79
CA LEU A 72 6.81 -6.80 -0.60
C LEU A 72 6.70 -8.01 -1.54
N ASP A 73 7.12 -9.21 -1.14
CA ASP A 73 7.08 -10.40 -2.00
C ASP A 73 5.64 -10.78 -2.36
N THR A 74 4.73 -10.66 -1.40
CA THR A 74 3.30 -10.84 -1.64
C THR A 74 2.78 -9.89 -2.74
N LEU A 75 3.21 -8.62 -2.72
CA LEU A 75 2.83 -7.64 -3.75
C LEU A 75 3.51 -7.91 -5.10
N HIS A 76 4.79 -8.30 -5.10
CA HIS A 76 5.53 -8.66 -6.32
C HIS A 76 4.91 -9.86 -7.03
N ARG A 77 4.49 -10.89 -6.29
CA ARG A 77 3.85 -12.08 -6.87
C ARG A 77 2.53 -11.73 -7.56
N ALA A 78 1.69 -10.93 -6.91
CA ALA A 78 0.43 -10.47 -7.49
C ALA A 78 0.66 -9.57 -8.71
N GLU A 79 1.63 -8.65 -8.66
CA GLU A 79 1.99 -7.80 -9.82
C GLU A 79 2.44 -8.66 -11.00
N ARG A 80 3.31 -9.65 -10.78
CA ARG A 80 3.78 -10.56 -11.83
C ARG A 80 2.64 -11.38 -12.43
N ALA A 81 1.72 -11.87 -11.60
CA ALA A 81 0.55 -12.61 -12.06
C ALA A 81 -0.35 -11.74 -12.97
N LEU A 82 -0.59 -10.48 -12.57
CA LEU A 82 -1.34 -9.52 -13.37
C LEU A 82 -0.65 -9.18 -14.70
N ARG A 83 0.68 -8.96 -14.69
CA ARG A 83 1.46 -8.70 -15.93
C ARG A 83 1.49 -9.89 -16.88
N ALA A 84 1.45 -11.10 -16.35
CA ALA A 84 1.40 -12.33 -17.14
C ALA A 84 -0.03 -12.68 -17.62
N GLU A 85 -1.05 -11.95 -17.16
CA GLU A 85 -2.47 -12.23 -17.41
C GLU A 85 -2.87 -13.67 -17.02
N ASP A 86 -2.15 -14.27 -16.05
CA ASP A 86 -2.40 -15.63 -15.58
C ASP A 86 -3.54 -15.62 -14.57
N ILE A 87 -4.76 -15.87 -15.06
CA ILE A 87 -6.00 -15.87 -14.26
C ILE A 87 -5.89 -16.77 -13.02
N THR A 88 -5.21 -17.90 -13.13
CA THR A 88 -5.06 -18.86 -12.04
C THR A 88 -4.17 -18.28 -10.95
N LEU A 89 -3.01 -17.73 -11.32
CA LEU A 89 -2.12 -17.07 -10.37
C LEU A 89 -2.72 -15.78 -9.81
N ILE A 90 -3.46 -15.01 -10.61
CA ILE A 90 -4.17 -13.80 -10.15
C ILE A 90 -5.15 -14.18 -9.03
N ALA A 91 -5.99 -15.21 -9.24
CA ALA A 91 -6.94 -15.67 -8.23
C ALA A 91 -6.25 -16.15 -6.93
N GLN A 92 -5.04 -16.70 -7.03
CA GLN A 92 -4.27 -17.18 -5.87
C GLN A 92 -3.53 -16.06 -5.12
N THR A 93 -3.02 -15.06 -5.83
CA THR A 93 -2.08 -14.07 -5.26
C THR A 93 -2.73 -12.74 -4.92
N LEU A 94 -3.67 -12.26 -5.74
CA LEU A 94 -4.28 -10.95 -5.58
C LEU A 94 -5.03 -10.78 -4.24
N PRO A 95 -5.78 -11.77 -3.72
CA PRO A 95 -6.46 -11.60 -2.43
C PRO A 95 -5.51 -11.33 -1.26
N ALA A 96 -4.33 -11.95 -1.26
CA ALA A 96 -3.31 -11.72 -0.22
C ALA A 96 -2.72 -10.31 -0.34
N ALA A 97 -2.41 -9.87 -1.55
CA ALA A 97 -1.95 -8.51 -1.82
C ALA A 97 -2.98 -7.46 -1.37
N CYS A 98 -4.26 -7.66 -1.68
CA CYS A 98 -5.33 -6.74 -1.29
C CYS A 98 -5.52 -6.64 0.24
N ARG A 99 -5.32 -7.75 0.97
CA ARG A 99 -5.33 -7.75 2.45
C ARG A 99 -4.14 -7.00 3.02
N LEU A 100 -2.93 -7.23 2.48
CA LEU A 100 -1.73 -6.51 2.90
C LEU A 100 -1.89 -5.01 2.70
N LEU A 101 -2.36 -4.58 1.52
CA LEU A 101 -2.63 -3.17 1.22
C LEU A 101 -3.67 -2.56 2.18
N GLY A 102 -4.73 -3.29 2.52
CA GLY A 102 -5.74 -2.83 3.48
C GLY A 102 -5.18 -2.67 4.89
N ALA A 103 -4.39 -3.65 5.36
CA ALA A 103 -3.75 -3.58 6.66
C ALA A 103 -2.70 -2.45 6.73
N PHE A 104 -1.98 -2.20 5.62
CA PHE A 104 -1.01 -1.12 5.53
C PHE A 104 -1.70 0.25 5.58
N ALA A 105 -2.76 0.44 4.78
CA ALA A 105 -3.54 1.68 4.80
C ALA A 105 -4.10 1.97 6.20
N HIS A 106 -4.60 0.94 6.90
CA HIS A 106 -5.08 1.08 8.27
C HIS A 106 -3.96 1.44 9.26
N ALA A 107 -2.79 0.81 9.16
CA ALA A 107 -1.65 1.15 10.02
C ALA A 107 -1.18 2.60 9.81
N LEU A 108 -1.19 3.06 8.55
CA LEU A 108 -0.80 4.41 8.18
C LEU A 108 -1.82 5.46 8.67
N ASP A 109 -3.12 5.14 8.59
CA ASP A 109 -4.22 5.95 9.12
C ASP A 109 -4.18 6.05 10.66
N ASP A 110 -3.99 4.92 11.35
CA ASP A 110 -3.81 4.88 12.81
C ASP A 110 -2.63 5.76 13.25
N HIS A 111 -1.52 5.73 12.51
CA HIS A 111 -0.37 6.60 12.79
C HIS A 111 -0.69 8.08 12.51
N CYS A 112 -1.36 8.38 11.39
CA CYS A 112 -1.79 9.73 11.04
C CYS A 112 -2.63 10.36 12.17
N ALA A 113 -3.61 9.60 12.68
CA ALA A 113 -4.46 10.04 13.79
C ALA A 113 -3.64 10.31 15.07
N SER A 114 -2.64 9.49 15.39
CA SER A 114 -1.79 9.71 16.56
C SER A 114 -1.01 11.03 16.53
N LEU A 115 -0.58 11.47 15.34
CA LEU A 115 0.13 12.75 15.16
C LEU A 115 -0.79 13.98 15.31
N GLU A 116 -2.10 13.83 15.14
CA GLU A 116 -3.07 14.92 15.33
C GLU A 116 -3.33 15.21 16.81
N PHE A 117 -3.24 14.20 17.68
CA PHE A 117 -3.44 14.34 19.13
C PHE A 117 -2.21 14.89 19.87
N GLU A 118 -1.04 14.94 19.23
CA GLU A 118 0.20 15.48 19.80
C GLU A 118 0.44 16.97 19.50
N ARG A 119 -0.44 17.61 18.72
CA ARG A 119 -0.40 19.05 18.40
C ARG A 119 -1.26 19.87 19.38
#